data_AF-A0A355IWU1-F1
#
_entry.id   AF-A0A355IWU1-F1
#
_cell.length_a   1.000
_cell.length_b   1.000
_cell.length_c   1.000
_cell.angle_alpha   90.00
_cell.angle_beta   90.00
_cell.angle_gamma   90.00
#
_symmetry.space_group_name_H-M   'P 1'
#
loop_
_entity.id
_entity.type
_entity.pdbx_description
1 polymer ?
#
loop_
_entity_poly.entity_id
_entity_poly.type
_entity_poly.pdbx_seq_one_letter_code
_entity_poly.pdbx_strand_id
1 'polypeptide(L)' 'MGNLLYIIAVVLVIAWIIGFVGYSTGGIIHILLVIALIAVILRIIQGRRIL' A
#
# COMPACT_ATOMS: atom_id res chain seq x y z
N MET A 1 -13.71 6.63 -12.97
CA MET A 1 -12.56 6.93 -12.08
C MET A 1 -12.15 5.77 -11.15
N GLY A 2 -12.62 4.52 -11.34
CA GLY A 2 -12.20 3.39 -10.49
C GLY A 2 -10.82 2.81 -10.83
N ASN A 3 -10.45 2.85 -12.11
CA ASN A 3 -9.22 2.21 -12.60
C ASN A 3 -7.94 2.84 -12.06
N LEU A 4 -7.87 4.17 -11.91
CA LEU A 4 -6.65 4.82 -11.41
C LEU A 4 -6.37 4.41 -9.96
N LEU A 5 -7.43 4.36 -9.12
CA LEU A 5 -7.26 3.98 -7.71
C LEU A 5 -6.85 2.52 -7.55
N TYR A 6 -7.42 1.64 -8.39
CA TYR A 6 -7.07 0.23 -8.46
C TYR A 6 -5.62 0.01 -8.92
N ILE A 7 -5.19 0.69 -10.00
CA ILE A 7 -3.80 0.63 -10.48
C ILE A 7 -2.83 1.07 -9.38
N ILE A 8 -3.12 2.17 -8.70
CA ILE A 8 -2.29 2.64 -7.58
C ILE A 8 -2.24 1.61 -6.45
N ALA A 9 -3.36 0.96 -6.10
CA ALA A 9 -3.39 -0.07 -5.06
C ALA A 9 -2.54 -1.29 -5.45
N VAL A 10 -2.64 -1.76 -6.70
CA VAL A 10 -1.85 -2.88 -7.23
C VAL A 10 -0.36 -2.55 -7.22
N VAL A 11 0.03 -1.36 -7.69
CA VAL A 11 1.43 -0.90 -7.68
C VAL A 11 1.98 -0.82 -6.26
N LEU A 12 1.20 -0.32 -5.30
CA LEU A 12 1.59 -0.25 -3.88
C LEU A 12 1.84 -1.63 -3.27
N VAL A 13 1.00 -2.61 -3.58
CA VAL A 13 1.17 -3.99 -3.11
C VAL A 13 2.44 -4.62 -3.70
N ILE A 14 2.68 -4.43 -5.00
CA ILE A 14 3.87 -4.97 -5.68
C ILE A 14 5.15 -4.34 -5.11
N ALA A 15 5.18 -3.01 -4.96
CA ALA A 15 6.31 -2.31 -4.37
C ALA A 15 6.56 -2.73 -2.92
N TRP A 16 5.51 -3.02 -2.15
CA TRP A 16 5.61 -3.52 -0.78
C TRP A 16 6.25 -4.91 -0.71
N ILE A 17 5.83 -5.85 -1.58
CA ILE A 17 6.42 -7.20 -1.63
C ILE A 17 7.91 -7.13 -2.00
N ILE A 18 8.26 -6.31 -3.00
CA ILE A 18 9.65 -6.11 -3.42
C ILE A 18 10.48 -5.48 -2.29
N GLY A 19 9.94 -4.49 -1.59
CA GLY A 19 10.59 -3.84 -0.44
C GLY A 19 10.78 -4.79 0.75
N PHE A 20 9.77 -5.60 1.06
CA PHE A 20 9.79 -6.57 2.17
C PHE A 20 10.79 -7.71 1.93
N VAL A 21 10.84 -8.25 0.70
CA VAL A 21 11.74 -9.36 0.36
C VAL A 21 13.16 -8.89 0.06
N GLY A 22 13.31 -7.72 -0.57
CA GLY A 22 14.60 -7.20 -1.01
C GLY A 22 15.41 -6.47 0.06
N TYR A 23 14.77 -5.94 1.11
CA TYR A 23 15.44 -5.17 2.15
C TYR A 23 15.18 -5.77 3.53
N SER A 24 16.01 -6.75 3.92
CA SER A 24 16.17 -7.18 5.33
C SER A 24 16.97 -6.14 6.16
N THR A 25 16.77 -4.86 5.86
CA THR A 25 17.64 -3.77 6.29
C THR A 25 16.87 -2.78 7.16
N GLY A 26 17.00 -2.96 8.49
CA GLY A 26 16.75 -1.92 9.50
C GLY A 26 15.29 -1.54 9.75
N GLY A 27 14.88 -1.52 11.02
CA GLY A 27 13.49 -1.34 11.46
C GLY A 27 12.72 -0.13 10.90
N ILE A 28 13.39 0.91 10.41
CA ILE A 28 12.75 2.12 9.85
C ILE A 28 12.01 1.82 8.54
N ILE A 29 12.61 1.08 7.60
CA ILE A 29 11.96 0.74 6.31
C ILE A 29 10.75 -0.15 6.58
N HIS A 30 10.86 -1.05 7.56
CA HIS A 30 9.75 -1.91 7.99
C HIS A 30 8.57 -1.11 8.54
N ILE A 31 8.83 -0.11 9.39
CA ILE A 31 7.78 0.76 9.94
C ILE A 31 7.08 1.56 8.83
N LEU A 32 7.85 2.13 7.89
CA LEU A 32 7.29 2.86 6.75
C LEU A 32 6.42 1.95 5.85
N LEU A 33 6.83 0.68 5.65
CA LEU A 33 6.05 -0.31 4.90
C LEU A 33 4.75 -0.70 5.61
N VAL A 34 4.76 -0.82 6.94
CA VAL A 34 3.55 -1.09 7.74
C VAL A 34 2.55 0.07 7.61
N ILE A 35 3.02 1.32 7.70
CA ILE A 35 2.16 2.50 7.52
C ILE A 35 1.57 2.54 6.10
N ALA A 36 2.37 2.25 5.08
CA ALA A 36 1.91 2.19 3.69
C ALA A 36 0.81 1.12 3.49
N LEU A 37 0.98 -0.06 4.10
CA LEU A 37 -0.02 -1.14 4.07
C LEU A 37 -1.34 -0.71 4.74
N ILE A 38 -1.27 -0.08 5.92
CA ILE A 38 -2.44 0.45 6.63
C ILE A 38 -3.17 1.49 5.78
N ALA A 39 -2.44 2.42 5.16
CA ALA A 39 -3.03 3.45 4.29
C ALA A 39 -3.76 2.83 3.07
N VAL A 40 -3.22 1.77 2.47
CA VAL A 40 -3.87 1.03 1.39
C VAL A 40 -5.15 0.35 1.86
N ILE A 41 -5.10 -0.33 3.02
CA ILE A 41 -6.28 -0.98 3.61
C ILE A 41 -7.37 0.06 3.91
N LEU A 42 -7.02 1.17 4.54
CA LEU A 42 -7.94 2.27 4.83
C LEU A 42 -8.56 2.82 3.55
N ARG A 43 -7.78 2.98 2.49
CA ARG A 43 -8.26 3.45 1.18
C ARG A 43 -9.20 2.46 0.49
N ILE A 44 -8.96 1.15 0.63
CA ILE A 44 -9.85 0.10 0.12
C ILE A 44 -11.16 0.09 0.92
N ILE A 45 -11.08 0.16 2.25
CA ILE A 45 -12.26 0.21 3.14
C ILE A 45 -13.06 1.50 2.92
N GLN A 46 -12.40 2.63 2.73
CA GLN A 46 -13.03 3.91 2.35
C GLN A 46 -13.54 3.93 0.90
N GLY A 47 -13.41 2.82 0.17
CA GLY A 47 -13.57 2.66 -1.28
C GLY A 47 -14.89 3.07 -1.92
N ARG A 48 -15.78 3.76 -1.20
CA ARG A 48 -16.82 4.62 -1.78
C ARG A 48 -17.52 5.41 -0.67
N ARG A 49 -17.19 6.70 -0.49
CA ARG A 49 -18.24 7.65 -0.13
C ARG A 49 -19.03 7.92 -1.41
N ILE A 50 -20.03 7.07 -1.64
CA ILE A 50 -21.06 7.32 -2.64
C ILE A 50 -21.82 8.54 -2.12
N LEU A 51 -21.63 9.70 -2.74
CA LEU A 51 -22.52 10.85 -2.64
C LEU A 51 -22.95 11.20 -4.07
#